data_AF-A0A7C6T9U5-F1
#
_entry.id   AF-A0A7C6T9U5-F1
#
_cell.length_a   1.000
_cell.length_b   1.000
_cell.length_c   1.000
_cell.angle_alpha   90.00
_cell.angle_beta   90.00
_cell.angle_gamma   90.00
#
_symmetry.space_group_name_H-M   'P 1'
#
loop_
_entity.id
_entity.type
_entity.pdbx_description
1 polymer ?
#
loop_
_entity_poly.entity_id
_entity_poly.type
_entity_poly.pdbx_seq_one_letter_code
_entity_poly.pdbx_strand_id
1 'polypeptide(L)'
;MRIIGPRKSIEEVEYALVFDWRDSPGSGFSFPCNERGVVDDTALATAGRENLRQCLDGTYDVVALGVREYRHRYHQPAVGECVCGARVELDGFTNTCDRCGRDYNASGQLLAPRECWGEETGESLADILRIP
;
A
#
# COMPACT_ATOMS: atom_id res chain seq x y z
N MET A 1 -5.99 16.41 -18.73
CA MET A 1 -7.19 15.67 -18.25
C MET A 1 -7.92 16.52 -17.22
N ARG A 2 -9.12 16.11 -16.78
CA ARG A 2 -9.84 16.75 -15.66
C ARG A 2 -9.74 15.87 -14.43
N ILE A 3 -9.31 16.40 -13.28
CA ILE A 3 -9.30 15.64 -12.03
C ILE A 3 -10.74 15.46 -11.55
N ILE A 4 -11.17 14.22 -11.38
CA ILE A 4 -12.52 13.84 -10.94
C ILE A 4 -12.54 13.21 -9.55
N GLY A 5 -11.36 12.82 -9.03
CA GLY A 5 -11.16 12.38 -7.66
C GLY A 5 -9.83 12.93 -7.13
N PRO A 6 -9.81 13.71 -6.05
CA PRO A 6 -8.56 14.18 -5.47
C PRO A 6 -7.80 13.04 -4.80
N ARG A 7 -6.47 13.16 -4.73
CA ARG A 7 -5.63 12.31 -3.88
C ARG A 7 -6.09 12.45 -2.43
N LYS A 8 -6.18 11.35 -1.70
CA LYS A 8 -6.55 11.34 -0.28
C LYS A 8 -5.46 10.67 0.53
N SER A 9 -5.07 11.29 1.63
CA SER A 9 -4.26 10.63 2.66
C SER A 9 -5.19 9.86 3.57
N ILE A 10 -4.98 8.56 3.69
CA ILE A 10 -5.75 7.67 4.55
C ILE A 10 -4.84 7.23 5.70
N GLU A 11 -5.38 7.25 6.91
CA GLU A 11 -4.77 6.66 8.09
C GLU A 11 -5.73 5.61 8.64
N GLU A 12 -5.24 4.38 8.75
CA GLU A 12 -5.96 3.24 9.28
C GLU A 12 -5.25 2.75 10.55
N VAL A 13 -6.05 2.41 11.55
CA VAL A 13 -5.57 1.85 12.82
C VAL A 13 -6.14 0.46 12.95
N GLU A 14 -5.26 -0.52 13.12
CA GLU A 14 -5.61 -1.92 13.33
C GLU A 14 -5.04 -2.39 14.67
N TYR A 15 -5.76 -3.32 15.32
CA TYR A 15 -5.30 -3.93 16.55
C TYR A 15 -5.10 -5.43 16.33
N ALA A 16 -4.02 -5.99 16.87
CA ALA A 16 -3.80 -7.43 16.88
C ALA A 16 -3.47 -7.94 18.29
N LEU A 17 -4.04 -9.09 18.65
CA LEU A 17 -3.63 -9.86 19.82
C LEU A 17 -2.42 -10.70 19.42
N VAL A 18 -1.28 -10.47 20.07
CA VAL A 18 0.01 -11.03 19.66
C VAL A 18 0.53 -12.06 20.65
N PHE A 19 1.06 -13.16 20.12
CA PHE A 19 1.70 -14.25 20.84
C PHE A 19 3.05 -14.56 20.19
N ASP A 20 4.08 -14.74 20.99
CA ASP A 20 5.41 -15.18 20.52
C ASP A 20 5.71 -16.59 21.05
N TRP A 21 6.40 -17.41 20.27
CA TRP A 21 6.98 -18.66 20.78
C TRP A 21 7.96 -18.37 21.90
N ARG A 22 7.87 -19.11 23.01
CA ARG A 22 8.73 -18.87 24.18
C ARG A 22 10.22 -18.99 23.88
N ASP A 23 10.58 -19.92 23.00
CA ASP A 23 11.95 -20.21 22.59
C ASP A 23 12.43 -19.38 21.39
N SER A 24 11.53 -18.61 20.75
CA SER A 24 11.83 -17.81 19.55
C SER A 24 11.08 -16.48 19.53
N PRO A 25 11.50 -15.48 20.36
CA PRO A 25 10.90 -14.15 20.37
C PRO A 25 10.93 -13.47 19.01
N GLY A 26 9.84 -12.77 18.65
CA GLY A 26 9.61 -12.16 17.35
C GLY A 26 9.02 -13.10 16.30
N SER A 27 8.78 -14.37 16.65
CA SER A 27 8.08 -15.35 15.81
C SER A 27 6.88 -15.90 16.56
N GLY A 28 5.73 -15.99 15.90
CA GLY A 28 4.51 -16.50 16.54
C GLY A 28 3.25 -16.16 15.77
N PHE A 29 2.19 -15.81 16.49
CA PHE A 29 0.87 -15.55 15.93
C PHE A 29 0.40 -14.14 16.24
N SER A 30 -0.34 -13.57 15.30
CA SER A 30 -1.10 -12.35 15.52
C SER A 30 -2.51 -12.54 14.96
N PHE A 31 -3.49 -12.08 15.72
CA PHE A 31 -4.91 -12.22 15.37
C PHE A 31 -5.55 -10.83 15.37
N PRO A 32 -6.24 -10.43 14.27
CA PRO A 32 -7.02 -9.19 14.26
C PRO A 32 -8.00 -9.16 15.43
N CYS A 33 -8.05 -8.03 16.14
CA CYS A 33 -8.92 -7.84 17.30
C CYS A 33 -9.37 -6.37 17.37
N ASN A 34 -10.24 -6.05 18.33
CA ASN A 34 -10.52 -4.67 18.67
C ASN A 34 -9.51 -4.12 19.71
N GLU A 35 -9.63 -2.83 20.06
CA GLU A 35 -8.78 -2.14 21.05
C GLU A 35 -8.70 -2.85 22.42
N ARG A 36 -9.68 -3.71 22.74
CA ARG A 36 -9.77 -4.47 24.00
C ARG A 36 -9.19 -5.88 23.90
N GLY A 37 -8.66 -6.27 22.74
CA GLY A 37 -8.11 -7.60 22.49
C GLY A 37 -9.17 -8.68 22.24
N VAL A 38 -10.41 -8.30 21.96
CA VAL A 38 -11.45 -9.27 21.60
C VAL A 38 -11.32 -9.58 20.12
N VAL A 39 -11.04 -10.84 19.82
CA VAL A 39 -10.95 -11.38 18.46
C VAL A 39 -12.35 -11.83 18.01
N ASP A 40 -12.76 -11.44 16.81
CA ASP A 40 -13.93 -12.02 16.14
C ASP A 40 -13.53 -13.34 15.48
N ASP A 41 -13.77 -14.44 16.18
CA ASP A 41 -13.42 -15.78 15.72
C ASP A 41 -14.17 -16.20 14.45
N THR A 42 -15.37 -15.66 14.22
CA THR A 42 -16.18 -15.95 13.03
C THR A 42 -15.58 -15.37 11.76
N ALA A 43 -14.83 -14.27 11.87
CA ALA A 43 -14.11 -13.63 10.77
C ALA A 43 -12.78 -14.33 10.43
N LEU A 44 -12.26 -15.18 11.31
CA LEU A 44 -11.02 -15.92 11.06
C LEU A 44 -11.25 -17.12 10.13
N ALA A 45 -10.24 -17.46 9.34
CA ALA A 45 -10.21 -18.75 8.64
C ALA A 45 -10.16 -19.91 9.65
N THR A 46 -10.55 -21.12 9.24
CA THR A 46 -10.56 -22.32 10.11
C THR A 46 -9.22 -22.56 10.83
N ALA A 47 -8.10 -22.45 10.10
CA ALA A 47 -6.77 -22.58 10.69
C ALA A 47 -6.46 -21.45 11.70
N GLY A 48 -6.92 -20.23 11.43
CA GLY A 48 -6.76 -19.10 12.35
C GLY A 48 -7.50 -19.31 13.66
N ARG A 49 -8.74 -19.84 13.61
CA ARG A 49 -9.51 -20.20 14.81
C ARG A 49 -8.81 -21.26 15.64
N GLU A 50 -8.29 -22.30 15.00
CA GLU A 50 -7.60 -23.38 15.70
C GLU A 50 -6.28 -22.90 16.32
N ASN A 51 -5.50 -22.08 15.60
CA ASN A 51 -4.27 -21.49 16.14
C ASN A 51 -4.57 -20.58 17.34
N LEU A 52 -5.61 -19.76 17.27
CA LEU A 52 -6.03 -18.91 18.39
C LEU A 52 -6.41 -19.76 19.61
N ARG A 53 -7.18 -20.84 19.40
CA ARG A 53 -7.55 -21.79 20.45
C ARG A 53 -6.31 -22.38 21.13
N GLN A 54 -5.34 -22.86 20.34
CA GLN A 54 -4.10 -23.45 20.85
C GLN A 54 -3.19 -22.45 21.58
N CYS A 55 -3.21 -21.18 21.18
CA CYS A 55 -2.53 -20.12 21.93
C CYS A 55 -3.18 -19.85 23.29
N LEU A 56 -4.51 -19.93 23.37
CA LEU A 56 -5.28 -19.60 24.58
C LEU A 56 -5.37 -20.75 25.57
N ASP A 57 -5.45 -21.99 25.11
CA ASP A 57 -5.56 -23.18 25.96
C ASP A 57 -4.21 -23.73 26.45
N GLY A 58 -3.11 -23.15 25.96
CA GLY A 58 -1.74 -23.53 26.34
C GLY A 58 -1.19 -24.74 25.60
N THR A 59 -1.88 -25.22 24.55
CA THR A 59 -1.35 -26.27 23.65
C THR A 59 -0.04 -25.80 22.98
N TYR A 60 0.02 -24.53 22.60
CA TYR A 60 1.24 -23.89 22.14
C TYR A 60 2.01 -23.26 23.32
N ASP A 61 3.31 -23.52 23.41
CA ASP A 61 4.20 -22.84 24.36
C ASP A 61 4.56 -21.43 23.85
N VAL A 62 3.54 -20.57 23.89
CA VAL A 62 3.63 -19.17 23.51
C VAL A 62 3.49 -18.26 24.72
N VAL A 63 4.02 -17.05 24.60
CA VAL A 63 3.86 -15.96 25.55
C VAL A 63 2.92 -14.92 24.92
N ALA A 64 1.82 -14.61 25.61
CA ALA A 64 0.94 -13.53 25.20
C ALA A 64 1.65 -12.18 25.41
N LEU A 65 1.84 -11.43 24.32
CA LEU A 65 2.40 -10.08 24.33
C LEU A 65 1.33 -8.99 24.49
N GLY A 66 0.06 -9.39 24.50
CA GLY A 66 -1.10 -8.51 24.60
C GLY A 66 -1.48 -7.89 23.26
N VAL A 67 -2.26 -6.81 23.35
CA VAL A 67 -2.76 -6.08 22.18
C VAL A 67 -1.69 -5.13 21.65
N ARG A 68 -1.48 -5.15 20.34
CA ARG A 68 -0.63 -4.22 19.61
C ARG A 68 -1.47 -3.36 18.68
N GLU A 69 -1.19 -2.07 18.66
CA GLU A 69 -1.76 -1.10 17.72
C GLU A 69 -0.81 -0.92 16.54
N TYR A 70 -1.35 -1.03 15.32
CA TYR A 70 -0.63 -0.78 14.08
C TYR A 70 -1.28 0.40 13.36
N ARG A 71 -0.46 1.36 12.96
CA ARG A 71 -0.90 2.54 12.22
C ARG A 71 -0.37 2.47 10.80
N HIS A 72 -1.29 2.38 9.85
CA HIS A 72 -0.98 2.38 8.42
C HIS A 72 -1.37 3.72 7.83
N ARG A 73 -0.44 4.34 7.11
CA ARG A 73 -0.70 5.56 6.35
C ARG A 73 -0.38 5.30 4.89
N TYR A 74 -1.36 5.53 4.03
CA TYR A 74 -1.18 5.44 2.58
C TYR A 74 -1.93 6.58 1.89
N HIS A 75 -1.61 6.78 0.62
CA HIS A 75 -2.34 7.71 -0.21
C HIS A 75 -3.17 6.94 -1.22
N GLN A 76 -4.47 7.22 -1.27
CA GLN A 76 -5.28 6.84 -2.41
C GLN A 76 -4.94 7.79 -3.57
N PRO A 77 -4.62 7.28 -4.77
CA PRO A 77 -4.22 8.11 -5.90
C PRO A 77 -5.35 9.04 -6.33
N ALA A 78 -4.98 10.15 -6.98
CA ALA A 78 -5.97 10.98 -7.66
C ALA A 78 -6.52 10.21 -8.86
N VAL A 79 -7.76 10.50 -9.24
CA VAL A 79 -8.39 9.93 -10.44
C VAL A 79 -8.68 11.07 -11.41
N GLY A 80 -8.16 10.93 -12.63
CA GLY A 80 -8.41 11.84 -13.73
C GLY A 80 -9.33 11.24 -14.80
N GLU A 81 -10.04 12.09 -15.49
CA GLU A 81 -10.75 11.77 -16.73
C GLU A 81 -9.91 12.24 -17.92
N CYS A 82 -9.40 11.28 -18.69
CA CYS A 82 -8.64 11.51 -19.91
C CYS A 82 -9.50 12.26 -20.94
N VAL A 83 -8.88 12.95 -21.90
CA VAL A 83 -9.59 13.63 -23.01
C VAL A 83 -10.42 12.67 -23.87
N CYS A 84 -10.12 11.37 -23.83
CA CYS A 84 -10.94 10.34 -24.48
C CYS A 84 -12.10 9.85 -23.59
N GLY A 85 -12.32 10.42 -22.41
CA GLY A 85 -13.38 10.04 -21.46
C GLY A 85 -13.04 8.84 -20.56
N ALA A 86 -11.89 8.18 -20.74
CA ALA A 86 -11.48 7.08 -19.86
C ALA A 86 -10.98 7.59 -18.51
N ARG A 87 -11.19 6.80 -17.44
CA ARG A 87 -10.63 7.06 -16.12
C ARG A 87 -9.18 6.61 -16.07
N VAL A 88 -8.34 7.38 -15.39
CA VAL A 88 -6.91 7.11 -15.19
C VAL A 88 -6.59 7.34 -13.72
N GLU A 89 -6.04 6.33 -13.05
CA GLU A 89 -5.47 6.47 -11.70
C GLU A 89 -4.09 7.10 -11.80
N LEU A 90 -3.84 8.11 -10.97
CA LEU A 90 -2.61 8.92 -10.97
C LEU A 90 -1.71 8.52 -9.78
N ASP A 91 -1.23 7.28 -9.81
CA ASP A 91 -0.43 6.68 -8.74
C ASP A 91 1.07 6.64 -9.07
N GLY A 92 1.41 6.53 -10.35
CA GLY A 92 2.77 6.47 -10.85
C GLY A 92 3.37 7.82 -11.22
N PHE A 93 4.68 7.82 -11.48
CA PHE A 93 5.36 8.95 -12.13
C PHE A 93 4.74 9.24 -13.51
N THR A 94 4.48 8.17 -14.27
CA THR A 94 3.79 8.17 -15.56
C THR A 94 2.53 7.33 -15.44
N ASN A 95 1.40 7.87 -15.91
CA ASN A 95 0.09 7.25 -15.85
C ASN A 95 -0.52 7.21 -17.25
N THR A 96 -0.48 6.05 -17.88
CA THR A 96 -0.94 5.85 -19.25
C THR A 96 -2.44 5.60 -19.28
N CYS A 97 -3.15 6.28 -20.19
CA CYS A 97 -4.53 5.96 -20.46
C CYS A 97 -4.63 4.72 -21.35
N ASP A 98 -5.13 3.60 -20.81
CA ASP A 98 -5.26 2.32 -21.54
C ASP A 98 -6.09 2.40 -22.83
N ARG A 99 -7.00 3.39 -22.92
CA ARG A 99 -7.86 3.55 -24.09
C ARG A 99 -7.18 4.29 -25.25
N CYS A 100 -6.35 5.30 -24.98
CA CYS A 100 -5.81 6.17 -26.03
C CYS A 100 -4.29 6.36 -25.97
N GLY A 101 -3.60 5.66 -25.07
CA GLY A 101 -2.14 5.66 -24.94
C GLY A 101 -1.50 6.95 -24.44
N ARG A 102 -2.28 7.98 -24.08
CA ARG A 102 -1.72 9.24 -23.59
C ARG A 102 -1.14 9.07 -22.19
N ASP A 103 0.04 9.63 -21.98
CA ASP A 103 0.73 9.63 -20.71
C ASP A 103 0.49 10.92 -19.93
N TYR A 104 0.24 10.77 -18.63
CA TYR A 104 0.06 11.88 -17.71
C TYR A 104 0.97 11.75 -16.49
N ASN A 105 1.45 12.86 -15.95
CA ASN A 105 2.10 12.84 -14.64
C ASN A 105 1.07 12.69 -13.50
N ALA A 106 1.55 12.54 -12.27
CA ALA A 106 0.70 12.38 -11.08
C ALA A 106 -0.25 13.58 -10.81
N SER A 107 0.01 14.74 -11.40
CA SER A 107 -0.85 15.94 -11.34
C SER A 107 -1.89 16.00 -12.47
N GLY A 108 -1.91 15.01 -13.37
CA GLY A 108 -2.83 14.94 -14.52
C GLY A 108 -2.43 15.84 -15.70
N GLN A 109 -1.18 16.31 -15.74
CA GLN A 109 -0.66 17.05 -16.89
C GLN A 109 -0.24 16.07 -17.97
N LEU A 110 -0.60 16.37 -19.22
CA LEU A 110 -0.19 15.57 -20.37
C LEU A 110 1.33 15.65 -20.51
N LEU A 111 1.97 14.50 -20.62
CA LEU A 111 3.41 14.42 -20.86
C LEU A 111 3.70 14.56 -22.36
N ALA A 112 4.94 14.97 -22.67
CA ALA A 112 5.45 14.89 -24.02
C ALA A 112 5.40 13.43 -24.53
N PRO A 113 5.37 13.20 -25.85
CA PRO A 113 5.54 11.86 -26.41
C PRO A 113 6.80 11.18 -25.87
N ARG A 114 6.76 9.86 -25.68
CA ARG A 114 7.86 9.11 -25.05
C ARG A 114 9.16 9.17 -25.85
N GLU A 115 9.08 9.40 -27.16
CA GLU A 115 10.26 9.60 -28.02
C GLU A 115 11.03 10.88 -27.67
N CYS A 116 10.44 11.77 -26.89
CA CYS A 116 11.09 12.98 -26.37
C CYS A 116 11.65 12.78 -24.96
N TRP A 117 11.72 11.56 -24.43
CA TRP A 117 12.19 11.29 -23.06
C TRP A 117 13.61 10.74 -23.11
N GLY A 118 14.54 11.35 -22.37
CA GLY A 118 15.93 10.86 -22.24
C GLY A 118 16.89 11.35 -23.33
N GLU A 119 18.02 10.64 -23.48
CA GLU A 119 19.19 11.07 -24.28
C GLU A 119 18.94 11.18 -25.79
N GLU A 120 17.85 10.61 -26.29
CA GLU A 120 17.44 10.70 -27.70
C GLU A 120 17.01 12.13 -28.11
N THR A 121 16.88 13.02 -27.13
CA THR A 121 16.70 14.47 -27.31
C THR A 121 18.03 15.22 -27.55
N GLY A 122 19.17 14.53 -27.45
CA GLY A 122 20.50 15.13 -27.46
C GLY A 122 20.95 15.68 -26.10
N GLU A 123 20.15 15.50 -25.04
CA GLU A 123 20.50 15.88 -23.67
C GLU A 123 21.33 14.78 -22.99
N SER A 124 22.47 15.15 -22.42
CA SER A 124 23.40 14.24 -21.74
C SER A 124 23.67 14.68 -20.29
N LEU A 125 24.20 13.76 -19.48
CA LEU A 125 24.72 14.08 -18.14
C LEU A 125 25.76 15.21 -18.17
N ALA A 126 26.50 15.38 -19.28
CA ALA A 126 27.48 16.45 -19.43
C ALA A 126 26.82 17.85 -19.44
N ASP A 127 25.62 17.98 -20.00
CA ASP A 127 24.87 19.24 -20.05
C ASP A 127 24.44 19.72 -18.66
N ILE A 128 24.12 18.77 -17.77
CA ILE A 128 23.75 19.03 -16.38
C ILE A 128 25.00 19.32 -15.53
N LEU A 129 26.05 18.53 -15.71
CA LEU A 129 27.25 18.58 -14.88
C LEU A 129 28.24 19.68 -15.30
N ARG A 130 28.01 20.35 -16.45
CA ARG A 130 28.92 21.35 -17.05
C ARG A 130 30.36 20.82 -17.18
N ILE A 131 30.50 19.53 -17.44
CA ILE A 131 31.80 18.92 -17.69
C ILE A 131 32.09 19.13 -19.18
N PRO A 132 33.24 19.75 -19.54
CA PRO A 132 33.58 20.03 -20.93
C PRO A 132 33.78 18.76 -21.76
#